data_AF-A0A3M1K418-F1
#
_entry.id   AF-A0A3M1K418-F1
#
_cell.length_a   1.000
_cell.length_b   1.000
_cell.length_c   1.000
_cell.angle_alpha   90.00
_cell.angle_beta   90.00
_cell.angle_gamma   90.00
#
_symmetry.space_group_name_H-M   'P 1'
#
loop_
_entity.id
_entity.type
_entity.pdbx_description
1 polymer ?
#
loop_
_entity_poly.entity_id
_entity_poly.type
_entity_poly.pdbx_seq_one_letter_code
_entity_poly.pdbx_strand_id
1 'polypeptide(L)' 'SPARVSSHTTVDVQYNYTLEDIGVIKSATFTVGAINLFNNQPPFVNTDGAFASRVHDPRGRLVYARLRFGF' A
#
# COMPACT_ATOMS: atom_id res chain seq x y z
N SER A 1 -27.36 -1.01 20.87
CA SER A 1 -26.61 -2.03 20.09
C SER A 1 -25.17 -1.58 19.91
N PRO A 2 -24.15 -2.44 20.08
CA PRO A 2 -22.78 -2.02 19.80
C PRO A 2 -22.65 -1.67 18.31
N ALA A 3 -21.92 -0.59 18.01
CA ALA A 3 -21.65 -0.17 16.65
C ALA A 3 -20.92 -1.31 15.90
N ARG A 4 -21.48 -1.74 14.77
CA ARG A 4 -20.91 -2.83 13.96
C ARG A 4 -20.01 -2.20 12.90
N VAL A 5 -18.71 -2.46 12.95
CA VAL A 5 -17.77 -2.03 11.91
C VAL A 5 -17.72 -3.13 10.83
N SER A 6 -17.91 -2.76 9.57
CA SER A 6 -17.83 -3.70 8.45
C SER A 6 -16.40 -4.18 8.22
N SER A 7 -16.22 -5.39 7.68
CA SER A 7 -14.88 -5.88 7.32
C SER A 7 -14.29 -5.05 6.18
N HIS A 8 -12.96 -4.92 6.17
CA HIS A 8 -12.21 -4.24 5.13
C HIS A 8 -11.08 -5.14 4.65
N THR A 9 -11.05 -5.41 3.35
CA THR A 9 -10.02 -6.25 2.72
C THR A 9 -9.45 -5.52 1.52
N THR A 10 -8.13 -5.38 1.51
CA THR A 10 -7.37 -4.83 0.39
C THR A 10 -6.48 -5.92 -0.21
N VAL A 11 -6.08 -5.72 -1.46
CA VAL A 11 -5.10 -6.56 -2.14
C VAL A 11 -3.96 -5.66 -2.59
N ASP A 12 -2.75 -6.05 -2.22
CA ASP A 12 -1.53 -5.33 -2.59
C ASP A 12 -0.71 -6.20 -3.53
N VAL A 13 -0.08 -5.58 -4.53
CA VAL A 13 0.76 -6.27 -5.51
C VAL A 13 2.07 -5.54 -5.70
N GLN A 14 3.16 -6.29 -5.85
CA GLN A 14 4.48 -5.76 -6.14
C GLN A 14 5.20 -6.68 -7.12
N TYR A 15 5.79 -6.10 -8.16
CA TYR A 15 6.68 -6.76 -9.09
C TYR A 15 8.09 -6.16 -8.97
N ASN A 16 9.10 -7.04 -8.91
CA ASN A 16 10.50 -6.65 -8.85
C ASN A 16 11.24 -7.28 -10.03
N TYR A 17 12.04 -6.45 -10.70
CA TYR A 17 12.98 -6.88 -11.70
C TYR A 17 14.39 -6.49 -11.28
N THR A 18 15.27 -7.47 -11.14
CA THR A 18 16.66 -7.25 -10.75
C THR A 18 17.56 -7.50 -11.95
N LEU A 19 18.37 -6.51 -12.24
CA LEU A 19 19.51 -6.61 -13.14
C LEU A 19 20.74 -6.97 -12.29
N GLU A 20 21.38 -8.07 -12.64
CA GLU A 20 22.67 -8.46 -12.09
C GLU A 20 23.79 -7.56 -12.64
N ASP A 21 24.90 -7.47 -11.90
CA ASP A 21 26.17 -6.79 -12.21
C ASP A 21 26.15 -5.87 -13.45
N ILE A 22 25.94 -4.57 -13.22
CA ILE A 22 26.02 -3.51 -14.24
C ILE A 22 27.30 -2.70 -14.00
N GLY A 23 28.43 -3.21 -14.49
CA GLY A 23 29.73 -2.55 -14.36
C GLY A 23 30.21 -2.49 -12.89
N VAL A 24 30.36 -1.29 -12.34
CA VAL A 24 30.76 -1.09 -10.92
C VAL A 24 29.60 -1.25 -9.93
N ILE A 25 28.36 -1.31 -10.43
CA ILE A 25 27.16 -1.51 -9.62
C ILE A 25 26.86 -3.01 -9.61
N LYS A 26 26.90 -3.63 -8.43
CA LYS A 26 26.67 -5.09 -8.29
C LYS A 26 25.24 -5.51 -8.64
N SER A 27 24.27 -4.62 -8.47
CA SER A 27 22.89 -4.88 -8.91
C SER A 27 22.06 -3.62 -8.98
N ALA A 28 21.05 -3.63 -9.83
CA ALA A 28 19.99 -2.65 -9.82
C ALA A 28 18.63 -3.36 -9.77
N THR A 29 17.79 -3.01 -8.80
CA THR A 29 16.42 -3.53 -8.71
C THR A 29 15.41 -2.43 -9.00
N PHE A 30 14.59 -2.66 -10.02
CA PHE A 30 13.41 -1.87 -10.32
C PHE A 30 12.17 -2.54 -9.72
N THR A 31 11.41 -1.80 -8.93
CA THR A 31 10.16 -2.25 -8.31
C THR A 31 9.01 -1.40 -8.85
N VAL A 32 7.90 -2.04 -9.22
CA VAL A 32 6.60 -1.39 -9.37
C VAL A 32 5.59 -2.06 -8.45
N GLY A 33 4.71 -1.29 -7.83
CA GLY A 33 3.70 -1.85 -6.93
C GLY A 33 2.46 -1.00 -6.82
N ALA A 34 1.41 -1.63 -6.32
CA ALA A 34 0.15 -0.98 -5.97
C ALA A 34 -0.32 -1.47 -4.59
N ILE A 35 -0.63 -0.52 -3.72
CA ILE A 35 -1.34 -0.75 -2.47
C ILE A 35 -2.81 -0.49 -2.73
N ASN A 36 -3.69 -1.33 -2.18
CA ASN A 36 -5.12 -1.31 -2.42
C ASN A 36 -5.43 -1.31 -3.93
N LEU A 37 -4.96 -2.35 -4.63
CA LEU A 37 -5.05 -2.53 -6.08
C LEU A 37 -6.46 -2.27 -6.63
N PHE A 38 -7.48 -2.75 -5.91
CA PHE A 38 -8.89 -2.60 -6.28
C PHE A 38 -9.57 -1.35 -5.73
N ASN A 39 -8.83 -0.46 -5.07
CA ASN A 39 -9.32 0.79 -4.47
C ASN A 39 -10.54 0.57 -3.56
N ASN A 40 -10.51 -0.48 -2.75
CA ASN A 40 -11.57 -0.77 -1.82
C ASN A 40 -11.60 0.33 -0.75
N GLN A 41 -12.77 0.91 -0.51
CA GLN A 41 -12.91 2.00 0.45
C GLN A 41 -12.98 1.45 1.87
N PRO A 42 -12.32 2.09 2.86
CA PRO A 42 -12.48 1.70 4.24
C PRO A 42 -13.93 1.91 4.69
N PRO A 43 -14.44 1.06 5.59
CA PRO A 43 -15.79 1.18 6.10
C PRO A 43 -15.96 2.51 6.82
N PHE A 44 -17.07 3.19 6.53
CA PHE A 44 -17.44 4.42 7.23
C PHE A 44 -17.87 4.07 8.65
N VAL A 45 -17.15 4.59 9.66
CA VAL A 45 -17.58 4.48 11.06
C VAL A 45 -18.10 5.84 11.49
N ASN A 46 -19.42 5.98 11.56
CA ASN A 46 -20.06 7.15 12.15
C ASN A 46 -20.02 7.01 13.68
N THR A 47 -18.90 7.32 14.33
CA THR A 47 -18.89 7.41 15.79
C THR A 47 -19.37 8.80 16.19
N ASP A 48 -20.62 8.88 16.63
CA ASP A 48 -21.19 10.06 17.25
C ASP A 48 -20.28 10.56 18.41
N GLY A 49 -19.67 11.73 18.22
CA GLY A 49 -19.27 12.60 19.32
C GLY A 49 -17.84 12.49 19.89
N ALA A 50 -17.08 11.41 19.69
CA ALA A 50 -15.68 11.38 20.14
C ALA A 50 -14.83 10.32 19.44
N PHE A 51 -13.76 10.77 18.75
CA PHE A 51 -12.61 9.96 18.36
C PHE A 51 -12.84 8.78 17.39
N ALA A 52 -13.04 9.06 16.10
CA ALA A 52 -12.73 8.10 15.02
C ALA A 52 -12.04 8.71 13.79
N SER A 53 -11.11 9.66 13.97
CA SER A 53 -10.26 10.14 12.86
C SER A 53 -9.02 9.28 12.60
N ARG A 54 -8.89 8.08 13.22
CA ARG A 54 -7.62 7.32 13.29
C ARG A 54 -7.65 5.90 12.75
N VAL A 55 -8.78 5.38 12.25
CA VAL A 55 -8.95 3.92 12.12
C VAL A 55 -8.58 3.38 10.74
N HIS A 56 -8.59 4.22 9.70
CA HIS A 56 -8.25 3.80 8.34
C HIS A 56 -7.37 4.82 7.63
N ASP A 57 -6.35 4.32 6.92
CA ASP A 57 -5.52 5.13 6.05
C ASP A 57 -6.40 5.75 4.95
N PRO A 58 -6.55 7.08 4.86
CA PRO A 58 -7.37 7.73 3.83
C PRO A 58 -6.74 7.59 2.44
N ARG A 59 -5.49 7.13 2.36
CA ARG A 59 -4.79 6.86 1.12
C ARG A 59 -5.45 5.62 0.54
N GLY A 60 -6.39 5.83 -0.40
CA GLY A 60 -7.02 4.78 -1.21
C GLY A 60 -5.98 4.03 -2.04
N ARG A 61 -6.21 3.83 -3.33
CA ARG A 61 -5.19 3.19 -4.17
C ARG A 61 -3.92 4.05 -4.30
N LEU A 62 -2.76 3.46 -4.01
CA LEU A 62 -1.45 4.07 -4.24
C LEU A 62 -0.64 3.21 -5.20
N VAL A 63 -0.24 3.78 -6.34
CA VAL A 63 0.69 3.16 -7.28
C VAL A 63 2.07 3.79 -7.10
N TYR A 64 3.11 2.97 -7.03
CA TYR A 64 4.48 3.45 -6.79
C TYR A 64 5.51 2.72 -7.66
N ALA A 65 6.63 3.39 -7.88
CA ALA A 65 7.84 2.82 -8.46
C ALA A 65 9.03 3.10 -7.54
N ARG A 66 9.99 2.19 -7.46
CA ARG A 66 11.21 2.32 -6.65
C ARG A 66 12.41 1.77 -7.41
N LEU A 67 13.54 2.46 -7.31
CA LEU A 67 14.84 2.00 -7.81
C LEU A 67 15.80 1.80 -6.63
N ARG A 68 16.50 0.66 -6.60
CA ARG A 68 17.53 0.35 -5.60
C ARG A 68 18.82 -0.07 -6.30
N PHE A 69 19.95 0.49 -5.88
CA PHE A 69 21.28 0.11 -6.35
C PHE A 69 22.03 -0.67 -5.26
N GLY A 70 22.75 -1.71 -5.66
CA GLY A 70 23.69 -2.47 -4.84
C GLY A 70 25.13 -2.07 -5.17
N PHE A 71 25.94 -1.88 -4.12
CA PHE A 71 27.35 -1.49 -4.19
C PHE A 71 28.26 -2.59 -3.61
#